data_AF-A0A7X8XS07-F1
#
_entry.id   AF-A0A7X8XS07-F1
#
_cell.length_a   1.000
_cell.length_b   1.000
_cell.length_c   1.000
_cell.angle_alpha   90.00
_cell.angle_beta   90.00
_cell.angle_gamma   90.00
#
_symmetry.space_group_name_H-M   'P 1'
#
loop_
_entity.id
_entity.type
_entity.pdbx_description
1 polymer ?
#
loop_
_entity_poly.entity_id
_entity_poly.type
_entity_poly.pdbx_seq_one_letter_code
_entity_poly.pdbx_strand_id
1 'polypeptide(L)'
;MQYNQTTALRRLTDLFMDDLPVISVHVKPHSMSPDWFIKYKSLRRDFIRSLSDSIEEISFLNLSREEFMALIMGHALPENLSLRFRIPLQFGGKLEINNMFMCKTFPHSQNMDRFIIEQAGNKIIWLPNPAKKIYIPAHTTGGGPGGNATSGRLEQIAAQIAADRGLE
;
A
#
# COMPACT_ATOMS: atom_id res chain seq x y z
N MET A 1 -3.02 -11.56 24.71
CA MET A 1 -4.27 -10.84 25.04
C MET A 1 -5.02 -10.62 23.74
N GLN A 2 -6.29 -10.99 23.65
CA GLN A 2 -7.07 -10.79 22.42
C GLN A 2 -7.43 -9.31 22.28
N TYR A 3 -7.10 -8.71 21.15
CA TYR A 3 -7.49 -7.34 20.87
C TYR A 3 -8.99 -7.27 20.58
N ASN A 4 -9.65 -6.26 21.12
CA ASN A 4 -10.90 -5.72 20.58
C ASN A 4 -10.58 -4.52 19.67
N GLN A 5 -11.59 -3.99 18.98
CA GLN A 5 -11.43 -2.89 18.02
C GLN A 5 -10.73 -1.68 18.64
N THR A 6 -11.14 -1.28 19.85
CA THR A 6 -10.57 -0.13 20.56
C THR A 6 -9.10 -0.33 20.89
N THR A 7 -8.72 -1.51 21.38
CA THR A 7 -7.31 -1.82 21.67
C THR A 7 -6.47 -1.94 20.40
N ALA A 8 -7.05 -2.44 19.31
CA ALA A 8 -6.38 -2.53 18.01
C ALA A 8 -6.08 -1.14 17.45
N LEU A 9 -7.07 -0.24 17.45
CA LEU A 9 -6.91 1.15 17.02
C LEU A 9 -5.87 1.89 17.87
N ARG A 10 -5.96 1.76 19.20
CA ARG A 10 -4.95 2.33 20.11
C ARG A 10 -3.55 1.83 19.80
N ARG A 11 -3.41 0.53 19.52
CA ARG A 11 -2.10 -0.05 19.19
C ARG A 11 -1.56 0.46 17.85
N LEU A 12 -2.42 0.71 16.86
CA LEU A 12 -2.00 1.37 15.63
C LEU A 12 -1.53 2.81 15.86
N THR A 13 -2.18 3.55 16.76
CA THR A 13 -1.71 4.88 17.19
C THR A 13 -0.31 4.81 17.80
N ASP A 14 -0.04 3.83 18.68
CA ASP A 14 1.30 3.63 19.26
C ASP A 14 2.37 3.31 18.19
N LEU A 15 1.95 2.83 17.03
CA LEU A 15 2.80 2.50 15.87
C LEU A 15 2.80 3.60 14.80
N PHE A 16 2.26 4.79 15.10
CA PHE A 16 2.17 5.93 14.19
C PHE A 16 1.38 5.64 12.90
N MET A 17 0.26 4.92 13.04
CA MET A 17 -0.65 4.54 11.96
C MET A 17 -2.12 4.75 12.37
N ASP A 18 -2.41 5.85 13.08
CA ASP A 18 -3.74 6.18 13.63
C ASP A 18 -4.81 6.46 12.55
N ASP A 19 -4.41 6.73 11.33
CA ASP A 19 -5.26 6.96 10.17
C ASP A 19 -5.65 5.66 9.43
N LEU A 20 -5.10 4.51 9.83
CA LEU A 20 -5.47 3.22 9.25
C LEU A 20 -6.73 2.65 9.90
N PRO A 21 -7.82 2.44 9.14
CA PRO A 21 -8.93 1.66 9.64
C PRO A 21 -8.52 0.20 9.80
N VAL A 22 -9.23 -0.52 10.66
CA VAL A 22 -9.00 -1.95 10.93
C VAL A 22 -10.19 -2.79 10.51
N ILE A 23 -9.90 -4.03 10.11
CA ILE A 23 -10.91 -5.07 9.89
C ILE A 23 -10.60 -6.27 10.78
N SER A 24 -11.64 -6.92 11.30
CA SER A 24 -11.50 -8.18 12.03
C SER A 24 -11.53 -9.35 11.06
N VAL A 25 -10.57 -10.27 11.16
CA VAL A 25 -10.52 -11.50 10.37
C VAL A 25 -10.50 -12.70 11.30
N HIS A 26 -11.36 -13.67 11.01
CA HIS A 26 -11.31 -14.98 11.66
C HIS A 26 -10.19 -15.79 11.03
N VAL A 27 -9.17 -16.10 11.82
CA VAL A 27 -8.05 -16.92 11.38
C VAL A 27 -8.55 -18.33 11.19
N LYS A 28 -8.60 -18.76 9.93
CA LYS A 28 -8.87 -20.14 9.53
C LYS A 28 -7.70 -20.63 8.69
N PRO A 29 -7.22 -21.86 8.89
CA PRO A 29 -6.23 -22.45 8.00
C PRO A 29 -6.74 -22.40 6.56
N HIS A 30 -6.08 -21.65 5.70
CA HIS A 30 -6.43 -21.58 4.29
C HIS A 30 -5.33 -22.26 3.47
N SER A 31 -5.72 -23.28 2.70
CA SER A 31 -4.80 -23.93 1.77
C SER A 31 -4.51 -22.98 0.62
N MET A 32 -3.23 -22.68 0.39
CA MET A 32 -2.81 -21.89 -0.76
C MET A 32 -2.63 -22.82 -1.96
N SER A 33 -3.15 -22.41 -3.11
CA SER A 33 -2.93 -23.12 -4.37
C SER A 33 -1.43 -23.24 -4.66
N PRO A 34 -0.91 -24.38 -5.15
CA PRO A 34 0.52 -24.54 -5.44
C PRO A 34 1.09 -23.49 -6.41
N ASP A 35 0.24 -22.93 -7.29
CA ASP A 35 0.59 -21.91 -8.27
C ASP A 35 0.45 -20.46 -7.76
N TRP A 36 0.19 -20.26 -6.46
CA TRP A 36 -0.07 -18.93 -5.87
C TRP A 36 1.02 -17.92 -6.19
N PHE A 37 2.29 -18.34 -6.21
CA PHE A 37 3.42 -17.45 -6.41
C PHE A 37 3.52 -16.96 -7.86
N ILE A 38 3.20 -17.83 -8.82
CA ILE A 38 3.16 -17.47 -10.25
C ILE A 38 2.04 -16.45 -10.48
N LYS A 39 0.85 -16.73 -9.93
CA LYS A 39 -0.29 -15.81 -9.95
C LYS A 39 0.06 -14.47 -9.29
N TYR A 40 0.72 -14.49 -8.14
CA TYR A 40 1.17 -13.29 -7.44
C TYR A 40 2.13 -12.45 -8.28
N LYS A 41 3.09 -13.06 -8.99
CA LYS A 41 3.99 -12.31 -9.89
C LYS A 41 3.24 -11.59 -11.00
N SER A 42 2.25 -12.25 -11.60
CA SER A 42 1.40 -11.58 -12.61
C SER A 42 0.60 -10.45 -11.98
N LEU A 43 -0.09 -10.76 -10.87
CA LEU A 43 -0.91 -9.81 -10.14
C LEU A 43 -0.13 -8.58 -9.68
N ARG A 44 1.13 -8.73 -9.27
CA ARG A 44 2.02 -7.62 -8.94
C ARG A 44 2.22 -6.67 -10.13
N ARG A 45 2.45 -7.20 -11.33
CA ARG A 45 2.57 -6.36 -12.54
C ARG A 45 1.27 -5.66 -12.86
N ASP A 46 0.16 -6.38 -12.76
CA ASP A 46 -1.18 -5.84 -13.02
C ASP A 46 -1.54 -4.74 -12.01
N PHE A 47 -1.19 -4.94 -10.73
CA PHE A 47 -1.34 -3.94 -9.68
C PHE A 47 -0.54 -2.68 -10.02
N ILE A 48 0.75 -2.79 -10.36
CA ILE A 48 1.59 -1.63 -10.69
C ILE A 48 1.03 -0.88 -11.91
N ARG A 49 0.62 -1.59 -12.97
CA ARG A 49 -0.03 -0.97 -14.15
C ARG A 49 -1.32 -0.23 -13.78
N SER A 50 -2.07 -0.78 -12.82
CA SER A 50 -3.29 -0.15 -12.32
C SER A 50 -3.04 1.13 -11.53
N LEU A 51 -1.81 1.45 -11.14
CA LEU A 51 -1.48 2.67 -10.37
C LEU A 51 -1.49 3.95 -11.22
N SER A 52 -1.63 3.83 -12.55
CA SER A 52 -1.79 4.98 -13.45
C SER A 52 -3.01 5.85 -13.11
N ASP A 53 -4.00 5.31 -12.40
CA ASP A 53 -5.15 6.06 -11.87
C ASP A 53 -4.91 6.72 -10.50
N SER A 54 -3.74 6.50 -9.89
CA SER A 54 -3.36 6.95 -8.55
C SER A 54 -2.14 7.88 -8.57
N ILE A 55 -1.95 8.63 -9.66
CA ILE A 55 -0.79 9.51 -9.89
C ILE A 55 -0.66 10.56 -8.78
N GLU A 56 -1.79 11.13 -8.35
CA GLU A 56 -1.83 12.13 -7.30
C GLU A 56 -1.29 11.55 -5.98
N GLU A 57 -1.75 10.37 -5.57
CA GLU A 57 -1.21 9.67 -4.41
C GLU A 57 0.29 9.41 -4.54
N ILE A 58 0.76 8.90 -5.69
CA ILE A 58 2.19 8.62 -5.89
C ILE A 58 3.05 9.87 -5.70
N SER A 59 2.54 11.05 -6.09
CA SER A 59 3.28 12.31 -5.94
C SER A 59 3.65 12.62 -4.48
N PHE A 60 2.81 12.21 -3.52
CA PHE A 60 3.05 12.37 -2.09
C PHE A 60 4.05 11.36 -1.49
N LEU A 61 4.50 10.37 -2.27
CA LEU A 61 5.52 9.42 -1.82
C LEU A 61 6.94 10.01 -1.81
N ASN A 62 7.14 11.22 -2.39
CA ASN A 62 8.42 11.91 -2.50
C ASN A 62 9.51 11.07 -3.19
N LEU A 63 9.13 10.32 -4.23
CA LEU A 63 10.05 9.54 -5.05
C LEU A 63 10.98 10.45 -5.88
N SER A 64 12.14 9.95 -6.28
CA SER A 64 12.93 10.60 -7.32
C SER A 64 12.15 10.61 -8.65
N ARG A 65 12.57 11.42 -9.63
CA ARG A 65 11.93 11.43 -10.94
C ARG A 65 12.03 10.05 -11.62
N GLU A 66 13.20 9.43 -11.52
CA GLU A 66 13.48 8.11 -12.10
C GLU A 66 12.62 7.02 -11.47
N GLU A 67 12.53 7.00 -10.14
CA GLU A 67 11.68 6.05 -9.40
C GLU A 67 10.20 6.23 -9.72
N PHE A 68 9.75 7.48 -9.81
CA PHE A 68 8.37 7.80 -10.19
C PHE A 68 8.06 7.28 -11.59
N MET A 69 8.90 7.58 -12.59
CA MET A 69 8.68 7.12 -13.97
C MET A 69 8.75 5.60 -14.07
N ALA A 70 9.72 4.96 -13.41
CA ALA A 70 9.83 3.51 -13.39
C ALA A 70 8.59 2.82 -12.80
N LEU A 71 7.95 3.45 -11.81
CA LEU A 71 6.73 2.95 -11.18
C LEU A 71 5.51 3.13 -12.10
N ILE A 72 5.27 4.33 -12.64
CA ILE A 72 4.10 4.63 -13.49
C ILE A 72 4.13 3.80 -14.79
N MET A 73 5.32 3.61 -15.37
CA MET A 73 5.51 2.81 -16.57
C MET A 73 5.49 1.29 -16.30
N GLY A 74 5.40 0.88 -15.03
CA GLY A 74 5.31 -0.54 -14.66
C GLY A 74 6.62 -1.32 -14.76
N HIS A 75 7.77 -0.65 -14.82
CA HIS A 75 9.09 -1.29 -14.93
C HIS A 75 9.59 -1.83 -13.59
N ALA A 76 9.50 -1.02 -12.53
CA ALA A 76 10.08 -1.37 -11.24
C ALA A 76 9.27 -0.80 -10.06
N LEU A 77 9.33 -1.52 -8.93
CA LEU A 77 8.88 -1.00 -7.64
C LEU A 77 10.11 -0.42 -6.92
N PRO A 78 10.11 0.86 -6.52
CA PRO A 78 11.18 1.46 -5.72
C PRO A 78 11.49 0.65 -4.45
N GLU A 79 12.75 0.64 -4.02
CA GLU A 79 13.21 -0.21 -2.89
C GLU A 79 12.52 0.13 -1.56
N ASN A 80 12.20 1.41 -1.36
CA ASN A 80 11.47 1.89 -0.18
C ASN A 80 9.94 1.66 -0.29
N LEU A 81 9.44 0.96 -1.30
CA LEU A 81 8.01 0.65 -1.40
C LEU A 81 7.76 -0.85 -1.27
N SER A 82 6.70 -1.18 -0.53
CA SER A 82 6.24 -2.54 -0.30
C SER A 82 4.83 -2.70 -0.85
N LEU A 83 4.59 -3.81 -1.54
CA LEU A 83 3.25 -4.28 -1.87
C LEU A 83 2.79 -5.26 -0.81
N ARG A 84 1.57 -5.08 -0.31
CA ARG A 84 0.99 -5.88 0.77
C ARG A 84 -0.42 -6.31 0.42
N PHE A 85 -0.87 -7.39 1.05
CA PHE A 85 -2.28 -7.77 1.04
C PHE A 85 -3.01 -7.15 2.23
N ARG A 86 -4.26 -6.73 2.02
CA ARG A 86 -5.18 -6.29 3.09
C ARG A 86 -5.50 -7.46 4.02
N ILE A 87 -5.84 -8.59 3.40
CA ILE A 87 -5.99 -9.87 4.06
C ILE A 87 -4.89 -10.78 3.50
N PRO A 88 -3.91 -11.19 4.30
CA PRO A 88 -2.91 -12.17 3.90
C PRO A 88 -3.52 -13.50 3.43
N LEU A 89 -2.88 -14.16 2.47
CA LEU A 89 -3.40 -15.39 1.86
C LEU A 89 -3.59 -16.52 2.89
N GLN A 90 -2.70 -16.62 3.88
CA GLN A 90 -2.80 -17.59 4.97
C GLN A 90 -4.02 -17.40 5.87
N PHE A 91 -4.64 -16.22 5.83
CA PHE A 91 -5.86 -15.89 6.58
C PHE A 91 -7.11 -15.87 5.69
N GLY A 92 -7.03 -16.43 4.47
CA GLY A 92 -8.15 -16.50 3.52
C GLY A 92 -8.25 -15.31 2.57
N GLY A 93 -7.18 -14.50 2.46
CA GLY A 93 -7.08 -13.44 1.47
C GLY A 93 -7.08 -13.97 0.04
N LYS A 94 -7.64 -13.19 -0.89
CA LYS A 94 -7.69 -13.52 -2.32
C LYS A 94 -6.50 -12.92 -3.08
N LEU A 95 -6.09 -13.62 -4.14
CA LEU A 95 -5.11 -13.12 -5.13
C LEU A 95 -5.81 -12.20 -6.13
N GLU A 96 -6.16 -10.99 -5.69
CA GLU A 96 -6.83 -9.98 -6.50
C GLU A 96 -6.33 -8.57 -6.19
N ILE A 97 -6.43 -7.65 -7.16
CA ILE A 97 -5.91 -6.27 -7.05
C ILE A 97 -6.56 -5.54 -5.86
N ASN A 98 -7.85 -5.75 -5.63
CA ASN A 98 -8.61 -5.09 -4.55
C ASN A 98 -8.11 -5.50 -3.15
N ASN A 99 -7.53 -6.69 -3.02
CA ASN A 99 -6.91 -7.16 -1.79
C ASN A 99 -5.46 -6.69 -1.64
N MET A 100 -4.94 -5.86 -2.56
CA MET A 100 -3.58 -5.33 -2.50
C MET A 100 -3.54 -3.84 -2.22
N PHE A 101 -2.44 -3.40 -1.62
CA PHE A 101 -2.09 -1.99 -1.49
C PHE A 101 -0.57 -1.82 -1.46
N MET A 102 -0.12 -0.60 -1.72
CA MET A 102 1.27 -0.18 -1.66
C MET A 102 1.48 0.78 -0.48
N CYS A 103 2.63 0.69 0.19
CA CYS A 103 3.02 1.60 1.26
C CYS A 103 4.54 1.73 1.33
N LYS A 104 5.07 2.66 2.12
CA LYS A 104 6.51 2.71 2.39
C LYS A 104 6.94 1.48 3.21
N THR A 105 8.08 0.90 2.84
CA THR A 105 8.68 -0.23 3.53
C THR A 105 9.02 0.17 4.97
N PHE A 106 9.71 1.29 5.15
CA PHE A 106 10.00 1.86 6.47
C PHE A 106 9.25 3.18 6.68
N PRO A 107 8.59 3.41 7.83
CA PRO A 107 8.38 2.45 8.93
C PRO A 107 7.11 1.57 8.75
N HIS A 108 6.24 1.88 7.78
CA HIS A 108 4.86 1.39 7.80
C HIS A 108 4.70 -0.10 7.56
N SER A 109 5.32 -0.65 6.51
CA SER A 109 5.25 -2.10 6.22
C SER A 109 5.71 -2.91 7.43
N GLN A 110 6.82 -2.50 8.07
CA GLN A 110 7.37 -3.15 9.26
C GLN A 110 6.46 -3.00 10.49
N ASN A 111 5.88 -1.82 10.71
CA ASN A 111 4.94 -1.61 11.81
C ASN A 111 3.67 -2.45 11.63
N MET A 112 3.19 -2.63 10.40
CA MET A 112 2.06 -3.52 10.11
C MET A 112 2.42 -4.98 10.42
N ASP A 113 3.62 -5.44 10.06
CA ASP A 113 4.10 -6.77 10.42
C ASP A 113 4.13 -6.97 11.93
N ARG A 114 4.70 -6.01 12.66
CA ARG A 114 4.72 -6.03 14.12
C ARG A 114 3.30 -6.12 14.72
N PHE A 115 2.38 -5.30 14.22
CA PHE A 115 0.99 -5.30 14.67
C PHE A 115 0.28 -6.65 14.45
N ILE A 116 0.57 -7.33 13.34
CA ILE A 116 0.00 -8.65 13.03
C ILE A 116 0.64 -9.73 13.91
N ILE A 117 1.96 -9.71 14.07
CA ILE A 117 2.72 -10.69 14.87
C ILE A 117 2.31 -10.65 16.35
N GLU A 118 2.07 -9.46 16.90
CA GLU A 118 1.62 -9.29 18.30
C GLU A 118 0.28 -9.98 18.61
N GLN A 119 -0.50 -10.33 17.57
CA GLN A 119 -1.79 -11.01 17.67
C GLN A 119 -1.71 -12.50 17.33
N ALA A 120 -0.50 -13.05 17.13
CA ALA A 120 -0.31 -14.44 16.78
C ALA A 120 -0.96 -15.40 17.80
N GLY A 121 -1.59 -16.47 17.29
CA GLY A 121 -2.31 -17.46 18.10
C GLY A 121 -3.75 -17.10 18.45
N ASN A 122 -4.22 -15.88 18.14
CA ASN A 122 -5.62 -15.51 18.34
C ASN A 122 -6.51 -16.08 17.21
N LYS A 123 -7.75 -16.46 17.56
CA LYS A 123 -8.76 -16.90 16.57
C LYS A 123 -9.30 -15.76 15.71
N ILE A 124 -9.30 -14.55 16.25
CA ILE A 124 -9.70 -13.33 15.56
C ILE A 124 -8.53 -12.36 15.68
N ILE A 125 -8.09 -11.82 14.54
CA ILE A 125 -7.05 -10.81 14.46
C ILE A 125 -7.59 -9.56 13.79
N TRP A 126 -6.97 -8.42 14.09
CA TRP A 126 -7.25 -7.16 13.43
C TRP A 126 -6.17 -6.89 12.41
N LEU A 127 -6.56 -6.48 11.20
CA LEU A 127 -5.67 -6.16 10.11
C LEU A 127 -5.86 -4.70 9.68
N PRO A 128 -4.78 -3.97 9.37
CA PRO A 128 -4.88 -2.65 8.76
C PRO A 128 -5.52 -2.76 7.36
N ASN A 129 -6.50 -1.90 7.08
CA ASN A 129 -7.28 -1.97 5.84
C ASN A 129 -7.38 -0.62 5.10
N PRO A 130 -6.29 -0.07 4.56
CA PRO A 130 -6.31 1.24 3.89
C PRO A 130 -7.42 1.32 2.83
N ALA A 131 -8.16 2.42 2.69
CA ALA A 131 -9.21 2.47 1.66
C ALA A 131 -8.63 2.52 0.22
N LYS A 132 -7.48 3.17 0.06
CA LYS A 132 -6.82 3.43 -1.23
C LYS A 132 -5.84 2.34 -1.62
N LYS A 133 -5.48 2.27 -2.91
CA LYS A 133 -4.40 1.40 -3.44
C LYS A 133 -3.04 1.79 -2.89
N ILE A 134 -2.84 3.07 -2.54
CA ILE A 134 -1.60 3.58 -1.97
C ILE A 134 -1.93 4.13 -0.59
N TYR A 135 -1.29 3.57 0.43
CA TYR A 135 -1.36 4.09 1.79
C TYR A 135 -0.27 5.14 1.98
N ILE A 136 -0.71 6.35 2.34
CA ILE A 136 0.12 7.50 2.66
C ILE A 136 -0.36 8.03 4.00
N PRO A 137 0.50 8.10 5.01
CA PRO A 137 0.10 8.57 6.33
C PRO A 137 -0.46 10.00 6.27
N ALA A 138 -1.50 10.27 7.03
CA ALA A 138 -2.05 11.62 7.20
C ALA A 138 -0.99 12.63 7.71
N HIS A 139 -0.03 12.19 8.52
CA HIS A 139 1.06 13.06 9.01
C HIS A 139 2.05 13.49 7.92
N THR A 140 2.10 12.76 6.80
CA THR A 140 2.90 13.12 5.61
C THR A 140 2.19 14.09 4.67
N THR A 141 0.86 14.24 4.75
CA THR A 141 0.11 15.19 3.91
C THR A 141 0.06 16.61 4.51
N GLY A 142 0.43 16.78 5.80
CA GLY A 142 0.40 18.07 6.51
C GLY A 142 1.72 18.87 6.55
N GLY A 143 2.73 18.50 5.77
CA GLY A 143 4.08 19.08 5.89
C GLY A 143 4.32 20.44 5.22
N GLY A 144 4.01 21.54 5.91
CA GLY A 144 4.70 22.85 5.78
C GLY A 144 4.62 23.63 4.45
N PRO A 145 5.11 24.89 4.38
CA PRO A 145 4.91 25.84 3.28
C PRO A 145 5.73 25.53 2.00
N GLY A 146 5.94 24.24 1.69
CA GLY A 146 6.57 23.75 0.46
C GLY A 146 5.58 23.33 -0.63
N GLY A 147 4.28 23.64 -0.47
CA GLY A 147 3.17 23.20 -1.34
C GLY A 147 3.22 23.62 -2.82
N ASN A 148 4.25 24.36 -3.24
CA ASN A 148 4.46 24.76 -4.64
C ASN A 148 5.27 23.73 -5.46
N ALA A 149 5.86 22.71 -4.83
CA ALA A 149 6.63 21.68 -5.55
C ALA A 149 5.74 20.58 -6.15
N THR A 150 4.62 20.27 -5.50
CA THR A 150 3.72 19.18 -5.92
C THR A 150 2.89 19.56 -7.14
N SER A 151 2.37 20.80 -7.20
CA SER A 151 1.61 21.32 -8.36
C SER A 151 2.46 21.37 -9.63
N GLY A 152 3.66 21.96 -9.56
CA GLY A 152 4.58 22.02 -10.70
C GLY A 152 5.05 20.64 -11.18
N ARG A 153 5.19 19.68 -10.26
CA ARG A 153 5.53 18.29 -10.61
C ARG A 153 4.35 17.58 -11.30
N LEU A 154 3.12 17.75 -10.80
CA LEU A 154 1.91 17.19 -11.41
C LEU A 154 1.65 17.77 -12.81
N GLU A 155 1.88 19.07 -13.02
CA GLU A 155 1.77 19.72 -14.33
C GLU A 155 2.81 19.21 -15.33
N GLN A 156 4.07 19.04 -14.90
CA GLN A 156 5.12 18.44 -15.74
C GLN A 156 4.82 16.97 -16.09
N ILE A 157 4.26 16.20 -15.16
CA ILE A 157 3.84 14.82 -15.39
C ILE A 157 2.69 14.77 -16.39
N ALA A 158 1.67 15.63 -16.24
CA ALA A 158 0.54 15.70 -17.15
C ALA A 158 0.98 16.09 -18.57
N ALA A 159 1.90 17.06 -18.70
CA ALA A 159 2.47 17.47 -19.97
C ALA A 159 3.25 16.33 -20.66
N GLN A 160 4.03 15.54 -19.91
CA GLN A 160 4.79 14.42 -20.47
C GLN A 160 3.90 13.24 -20.86
N ILE A 161 2.91 12.88 -20.04
CA ILE A 161 1.96 11.81 -20.37
C ILE A 161 1.15 12.19 -21.62
N ALA A 162 0.80 13.47 -21.78
CA ALA A 162 0.15 13.97 -22.99
C ALA A 162 1.08 13.91 -24.22
N ALA A 163 2.36 14.25 -24.06
CA ALA A 163 3.35 14.18 -25.14
C ALA A 163 3.61 12.74 -25.60
N ASP A 164 3.74 11.79 -24.67
CA ASP A 164 3.99 10.37 -24.97
C ASP A 164 2.76 9.69 -25.59
N ARG A 165 1.54 10.19 -25.35
CA ARG A 165 0.29 9.71 -25.98
C ARG A 165 -0.06 10.41 -27.31
N GLY A 166 0.64 11.48 -27.67
CA GLY A 166 0.43 12.25 -28.90
C GLY A 166 1.36 11.88 -30.05
N LEU A 167 2.15 10.81 -29.90
CA LEU A 167 3.14 10.33 -30.88
C LEU A 167 2.76 8.97 -31.52
N GLU A 168 1.47 8.66 -31.61
CA GLU A 168 0.93 7.63 -32.52
C GLU A 168 0.27 8.26 -33.74
#